data_AF-A0AAD0WIA5-F1
#
_entry.id   AF-A0AAD0WIA5-F1
#
_cell.length_a   1.000
_cell.length_b   1.000
_cell.length_c   1.000
_cell.angle_alpha   90.00
_cell.angle_beta   90.00
_cell.angle_gamma   90.00
#
_symmetry.space_group_name_H-M   'P 1'
#
loop_
_entity.id
_entity.type
_entity.pdbx_description
1 polymer ?
#
loop_
_entity_poly.entity_id
_entity_poly.type
_entity_poly.pdbx_seq_one_letter_code
_entity_poly.pdbx_strand_id
1 'polypeptide(L)'
;MRVDVLFPHPCCMLGDPSRARADAAPAPAAVSSTAPGSHPPFWQSLKQDTFFWLLLIVCAGLTALAPQRIAQYPHLVDWHTIAALAGLLILTKAVESSGVLQLLGQRLVDAVESERVLALSLVGASAALSTLLTNDVALFVIVPLTVGLRHVARLPVTRLIVFEALAVNAGSALTPIGNPQNLFLWHQSGLSFGGFVWLMAPMVALLMLLLLVATWFAFPAQTIHVHSDVGAPELHKRLLLPALALYVPFLLLTDRGYPVAALAGLVVLYLIGARYVLARVDWGLLLVFVLMFIDLRLVAQLEPVRHALAMLTLAEPTHLYWAGIGLSQVISNVPAAILLAEYSHDWPVMAFAVSVGGFGFMVGSLANLIALRMARDKRAWLVFHAYSMPFLAAAAGIVSLWMALSAR
;
A
#
# COMPACT_ATOMS: atom_id res chain seq x y z
N MET A 1 -27.18 68.91 22.73
CA MET A 1 -27.82 69.89 21.83
C MET A 1 -26.91 69.98 20.60
N ARG A 2 -27.38 69.54 19.43
CA ARG A 2 -26.65 69.55 18.14
C ARG A 2 -26.36 70.96 17.67
N VAL A 3 -25.24 71.20 16.98
CA VAL A 3 -25.19 71.92 15.68
C VAL A 3 -23.96 71.46 14.88
N ASP A 4 -24.20 70.85 13.72
CA ASP A 4 -23.25 70.68 12.59
C ASP A 4 -23.38 71.88 11.65
N VAL A 5 -22.28 72.42 11.09
CA VAL A 5 -22.26 73.08 9.74
C VAL A 5 -20.86 73.04 9.09
N LEU A 6 -20.78 72.29 7.98
CA LEU A 6 -20.06 72.43 6.68
C LEU A 6 -18.58 72.92 6.52
N PHE A 7 -17.76 72.03 5.91
CA PHE A 7 -16.87 72.10 4.69
C PHE A 7 -16.00 73.34 4.37
N PRO A 8 -14.82 73.24 3.66
CA PRO A 8 -14.60 72.39 2.45
C PRO A 8 -13.17 71.79 2.20
N HIS A 9 -13.10 70.84 1.26
CA HIS A 9 -11.91 70.46 0.44
C HIS A 9 -11.87 71.35 -0.84
N PRO A 10 -10.82 71.40 -1.73
CA PRO A 10 -9.73 70.42 -1.95
C PRO A 10 -8.33 71.01 -2.30
N CYS A 11 -7.36 70.10 -2.48
CA CYS A 11 -6.36 70.01 -3.57
C CYS A 11 -4.87 69.85 -3.19
N CYS A 12 -4.27 68.83 -3.84
CA CYS A 12 -2.88 68.65 -4.23
C CYS A 12 -1.80 68.35 -3.19
N MET A 13 -1.38 67.07 -3.14
CA MET A 13 0.04 66.69 -3.14
C MET A 13 0.20 65.35 -3.85
N LEU A 14 0.93 65.37 -4.97
CA LEU A 14 1.38 64.21 -5.74
C LEU A 14 2.41 63.43 -4.93
N GLY A 15 2.18 62.12 -4.74
CA GLY A 15 3.15 61.15 -4.22
C GLY A 15 3.62 60.22 -5.33
N ASP A 16 4.93 60.18 -5.50
CA ASP A 16 5.74 59.43 -6.47
C ASP A 16 5.37 57.92 -6.63
N PRO A 17 5.06 57.43 -7.85
CA PRO A 17 4.66 56.04 -8.09
C PRO A 17 5.82 55.03 -8.05
N SER A 18 7.07 55.47 -7.86
CA SER A 18 8.25 54.58 -7.90
C SER A 18 8.50 53.79 -6.60
N ARG A 19 7.88 54.16 -5.48
CA ARG A 19 8.07 53.47 -4.17
C ARG A 19 7.11 52.30 -3.89
N ALA A 20 6.05 52.13 -4.67
CA ALA A 20 5.07 51.06 -4.42
C ALA A 20 5.45 49.66 -4.95
N ARG A 21 6.65 49.51 -5.56
CA ARG A 21 7.09 48.23 -6.15
C ARG A 21 8.14 47.45 -5.34
N ALA A 22 8.57 47.95 -4.18
CA ALA A 22 9.67 47.33 -3.43
C ALA A 22 9.24 46.32 -2.34
N ASP A 23 7.97 46.29 -1.91
CA ASP A 23 7.51 45.47 -0.76
C ASP A 23 6.48 44.37 -1.11
N ALA A 24 6.35 44.00 -2.40
CA ALA A 24 5.50 42.86 -2.77
C ALA A 24 6.26 41.54 -2.52
N ALA A 25 5.99 40.90 -1.39
CA ALA A 25 6.38 39.50 -1.16
C ALA A 25 5.95 38.64 -2.38
N PRO A 26 6.79 37.70 -2.84
CA PRO A 26 6.46 36.90 -4.01
C PRO A 26 5.18 36.11 -3.72
N ALA A 27 4.16 36.30 -4.55
CA ALA A 27 2.97 35.47 -4.52
C ALA A 27 3.39 34.00 -4.57
N PRO A 28 2.80 33.11 -3.74
CA PRO A 28 3.14 31.70 -3.78
C PRO A 28 2.92 31.21 -5.21
N ALA A 29 3.98 30.62 -5.79
CA ALA A 29 3.94 30.07 -7.13
C ALA A 29 2.66 29.23 -7.27
N ALA A 30 1.78 29.64 -8.19
CA ALA A 30 0.61 28.87 -8.55
C ALA A 30 1.09 27.46 -8.89
N VAL A 31 0.77 26.50 -8.03
CA VAL A 31 0.93 25.08 -8.33
C VAL A 31 0.16 24.88 -9.62
N SER A 32 0.88 24.63 -10.71
CA SER A 32 0.28 24.24 -11.97
C SER A 32 -0.61 23.04 -11.67
N SER A 33 -1.92 23.27 -11.67
CA SER A 33 -2.90 22.20 -11.71
C SER A 33 -2.61 21.45 -13.00
N THR A 34 -1.96 20.29 -12.85
CA THR A 34 -1.86 19.34 -13.94
C THR A 34 -3.29 19.05 -14.40
N ALA A 35 -3.56 19.29 -15.68
CA ALA A 35 -4.86 19.00 -16.27
C ALA A 35 -5.30 17.57 -15.88
N PRO A 36 -6.57 17.35 -15.51
CA PRO A 36 -7.07 16.04 -15.12
C PRO A 36 -7.05 15.12 -16.35
N GLY A 37 -5.97 14.37 -16.56
CA GLY A 37 -5.89 13.45 -17.68
C GLY A 37 -4.51 12.90 -18.06
N SER A 38 -3.41 13.60 -17.76
CA SER A 38 -2.07 13.10 -18.10
C SER A 38 -1.49 12.30 -16.94
N HIS A 39 -1.78 11.00 -16.89
CA HIS A 39 -0.95 10.08 -16.12
C HIS A 39 0.44 10.05 -16.77
N PRO A 40 1.52 10.34 -16.03
CA PRO A 40 2.86 10.23 -16.57
C PRO A 40 3.09 8.80 -17.09
N PRO A 41 3.80 8.60 -18.22
CA PRO A 41 4.08 7.26 -18.72
C PRO A 41 4.86 6.45 -17.68
N PHE A 42 4.61 5.13 -17.59
CA PHE A 42 5.16 4.27 -16.53
C PHE A 42 6.69 4.38 -16.35
N TRP A 43 7.42 4.66 -17.43
CA TRP A 43 8.87 4.91 -17.40
C TRP A 43 9.29 6.08 -16.50
N GLN A 44 8.43 7.10 -16.33
CA GLN A 44 8.70 8.20 -15.39
C GLN A 44 8.56 7.76 -13.94
N SER A 45 7.64 6.85 -13.63
CA SER A 45 7.53 6.24 -12.30
C SER A 45 8.79 5.44 -11.97
N LEU A 46 9.27 4.62 -12.91
CA LEU A 46 10.50 3.84 -12.74
C LEU A 46 11.75 4.69 -12.52
N LYS A 47 11.86 5.84 -13.20
CA LYS A 47 13.00 6.76 -13.01
C LYS A 47 13.10 7.28 -11.57
N GLN A 48 11.98 7.40 -10.87
CA GLN A 48 11.91 7.91 -9.51
C GLN A 48 11.92 6.80 -8.45
N ASP A 49 11.86 5.53 -8.87
CA ASP A 49 11.83 4.38 -7.98
C ASP A 49 13.27 3.94 -7.64
N THR A 50 13.72 4.32 -6.44
CA THR A 50 15.04 3.95 -5.92
C THR A 50 15.19 2.44 -5.71
N PHE A 51 14.09 1.74 -5.39
CA PHE A 51 14.12 0.31 -5.18
C PHE A 51 14.32 -0.44 -6.50
N PHE A 52 13.66 0.02 -7.58
CA PHE A 52 13.91 -0.48 -8.93
C PHE A 52 15.39 -0.35 -9.33
N TRP A 53 16.00 0.82 -9.14
CA TRP A 53 17.41 1.02 -9.48
C TRP A 53 18.37 0.17 -8.64
N LEU A 54 18.06 0.00 -7.35
CA LEU A 54 18.83 -0.88 -6.47
C LEU A 54 18.82 -2.32 -7.00
N LEU A 55 17.63 -2.86 -7.32
CA LEU A 55 17.50 -4.19 -7.92
C LEU A 55 18.27 -4.27 -9.24
N LEU A 56 18.13 -3.27 -10.12
CA LEU A 56 18.85 -3.28 -11.40
C LEU A 56 20.38 -3.31 -11.22
N ILE A 57 20.92 -2.57 -10.24
CA ILE A 57 22.35 -2.57 -9.91
C ILE A 57 22.77 -3.93 -9.35
N VAL A 58 21.99 -4.51 -8.43
CA VAL A 58 22.24 -5.84 -7.88
C VAL A 58 22.23 -6.89 -8.98
N CYS A 59 21.21 -6.90 -9.84
CA CYS A 59 21.08 -7.76 -11.00
C CYS A 59 22.31 -7.65 -11.92
N ALA A 60 22.73 -6.43 -12.27
CA ALA A 60 23.90 -6.19 -13.10
C ALA A 60 25.20 -6.69 -12.44
N GLY A 61 25.36 -6.48 -11.13
CA GLY A 61 26.50 -6.98 -10.36
C GLY A 61 26.55 -8.51 -10.32
N LEU A 62 25.43 -9.17 -10.04
CA LEU A 62 25.32 -10.63 -10.03
C LEU A 62 25.54 -11.21 -11.42
N THR A 63 25.03 -10.55 -12.46
CA THR A 63 25.25 -10.92 -13.87
C THR A 63 26.73 -10.84 -14.23
N ALA A 64 27.42 -9.78 -13.82
CA ALA A 64 28.85 -9.59 -14.08
C ALA A 64 29.72 -10.68 -13.43
N LEU A 65 29.31 -11.17 -12.25
CA LEU A 65 30.00 -12.26 -11.55
C LEU A 65 29.76 -13.64 -12.16
N ALA A 66 28.63 -13.84 -12.84
CA ALA A 66 28.26 -15.13 -13.42
C ALA A 66 27.43 -15.00 -14.73
N PRO A 67 28.04 -14.49 -15.82
CA PRO A 67 27.32 -14.19 -17.07
C PRO A 67 26.68 -15.42 -17.73
N GLN A 68 27.22 -16.61 -17.48
CA GLN A 68 26.64 -17.88 -17.91
C GLN A 68 25.23 -18.16 -17.35
N ARG A 69 24.81 -17.49 -16.27
CA ARG A 69 23.50 -17.67 -15.64
C ARG A 69 22.37 -16.88 -16.32
N ILE A 70 22.66 -15.98 -17.26
CA ILE A 70 21.63 -15.14 -17.92
C ILE A 70 20.54 -16.01 -18.57
N ALA A 71 20.93 -17.14 -19.19
CA ALA A 71 19.98 -18.07 -19.81
C ALA A 71 18.98 -18.68 -18.82
N GLN A 72 19.29 -18.67 -17.52
CA GLN A 72 18.43 -19.23 -16.47
C GLN A 72 17.42 -18.21 -15.93
N TYR A 73 17.56 -16.92 -16.24
CA TYR A 73 16.74 -15.86 -15.62
C TYR A 73 15.24 -16.04 -15.85
N PRO A 74 14.75 -16.41 -17.04
CA PRO A 74 13.33 -16.68 -17.23
C PRO A 74 12.80 -17.81 -16.35
N HIS A 75 13.64 -18.76 -15.94
CA HIS A 75 13.24 -19.86 -15.05
C HIS A 75 13.24 -19.47 -13.56
N LEU A 76 13.90 -18.37 -13.20
CA LEU A 76 13.88 -17.82 -11.84
C LEU A 76 12.59 -17.02 -11.57
N VAL A 77 11.90 -16.59 -12.62
CA VAL A 77 10.66 -15.82 -12.49
C VAL A 77 9.48 -16.76 -12.33
N ASP A 78 8.67 -16.53 -11.30
CA ASP A 78 7.37 -17.19 -11.17
C ASP A 78 6.34 -16.48 -12.07
N TRP A 79 6.21 -16.98 -13.30
CA TRP A 79 5.27 -16.43 -14.28
C TRP A 79 3.80 -16.59 -13.89
N HIS A 80 3.44 -17.55 -13.03
CA HIS A 80 2.07 -17.71 -12.56
C HIS A 80 1.71 -16.55 -11.64
N THR A 81 2.59 -16.26 -10.68
CA THR A 81 2.47 -15.11 -9.78
C THR A 81 2.48 -13.79 -10.56
N ILE A 82 3.40 -13.60 -11.52
CA ILE A 82 3.44 -12.38 -12.34
C ILE A 82 2.15 -12.20 -13.15
N ALA A 83 1.62 -13.26 -13.75
CA ALA A 83 0.38 -13.18 -14.52
C ALA A 83 -0.84 -12.86 -13.62
N ALA A 84 -0.90 -13.46 -12.44
CA ALA A 84 -1.93 -13.19 -11.45
C ALA A 84 -1.85 -11.74 -10.95
N LEU A 85 -0.66 -11.24 -10.59
CA LEU A 85 -0.44 -9.83 -10.22
C LEU A 85 -0.88 -8.89 -11.32
N ALA A 86 -0.51 -9.16 -12.58
CA ALA A 86 -0.87 -8.30 -13.70
C ALA A 86 -2.39 -8.20 -13.86
N GLY A 87 -3.11 -9.32 -13.76
CA GLY A 87 -4.56 -9.32 -13.88
C GLY A 87 -5.24 -8.59 -12.72
N LEU A 88 -4.75 -8.78 -11.48
CA LEU A 88 -5.24 -8.05 -10.31
C LEU A 88 -4.97 -6.54 -10.43
N LEU A 89 -3.82 -6.11 -10.95
CA LEU A 89 -3.51 -4.70 -11.18
C LEU A 89 -4.45 -4.08 -12.22
N ILE A 90 -4.77 -4.79 -13.31
CA ILE A 90 -5.74 -4.33 -14.32
C ILE A 90 -7.14 -4.16 -13.69
N LEU A 91 -7.63 -5.18 -12.99
CA LEU A 91 -8.95 -5.15 -12.34
C LEU A 91 -9.04 -4.07 -11.28
N THR A 92 -8.02 -3.97 -10.42
CA THR A 92 -7.92 -2.94 -9.39
C THR A 92 -7.90 -1.55 -10.01
N LYS A 93 -7.15 -1.36 -11.11
CA LYS A 93 -7.09 -0.06 -11.79
C LYS A 93 -8.41 0.33 -12.44
N ALA A 94 -9.18 -0.64 -12.91
CA ALA A 94 -10.52 -0.41 -13.43
C ALA A 94 -11.50 0.03 -12.33
N VAL A 95 -11.45 -0.60 -11.14
CA VAL A 95 -12.25 -0.18 -9.98
C VAL A 95 -11.84 1.22 -9.51
N GLU A 96 -10.54 1.48 -9.39
CA GLU A 96 -10.01 2.80 -9.01
C GLU A 96 -10.43 3.89 -10.00
N SER A 97 -10.32 3.61 -11.30
CA SER A 97 -10.70 4.56 -12.36
C SER A 97 -12.21 4.82 -12.44
N SER A 98 -13.04 4.03 -11.75
CA SER A 98 -14.48 4.20 -11.78
C SER A 98 -15.00 5.31 -10.86
N GLY A 99 -14.16 5.84 -9.96
CA GLY A 99 -14.55 6.86 -8.97
C GLY A 99 -15.27 6.31 -7.72
N VAL A 100 -15.49 4.98 -7.64
CA VAL A 100 -16.28 4.40 -6.54
C VAL A 100 -15.58 4.52 -5.19
N LEU A 101 -14.25 4.42 -5.19
CA LEU A 101 -13.44 4.42 -3.98
C LEU A 101 -13.46 5.79 -3.30
N GLN A 102 -13.43 6.88 -4.09
CA GLN A 102 -13.55 8.24 -3.59
C GLN A 102 -14.94 8.52 -3.03
N LEU A 103 -16.00 8.01 -3.68
CA LEU A 103 -17.37 8.14 -3.20
C LEU A 103 -17.59 7.42 -1.87
N LEU A 104 -17.05 6.20 -1.72
CA LEU A 104 -17.12 5.45 -0.47
C LEU A 104 -16.35 6.14 0.65
N GLY A 105 -15.17 6.70 0.33
CA GLY A 105 -14.37 7.48 1.27
C GLY A 105 -15.12 8.71 1.82
N GLN A 106 -15.74 9.50 0.95
CA GLN A 106 -16.52 10.67 1.37
C GLN A 106 -17.70 10.29 2.28
N ARG A 107 -18.48 9.28 1.89
CA ARG A 107 -19.62 8.81 2.70
C ARG A 107 -19.22 8.31 4.09
N LEU A 108 -18.05 7.69 4.20
CA LEU A 108 -17.52 7.22 5.47
C LEU A 108 -17.20 8.39 6.41
N VAL A 109 -16.67 9.49 5.87
CA VAL A 109 -16.29 10.68 6.62
C VAL A 109 -17.53 11.47 7.06
N ASP A 110 -18.54 11.59 6.19
CA ASP A 110 -19.78 12.34 6.47
C ASP A 110 -20.63 11.70 7.57
N ALA A 111 -20.46 10.40 7.82
CA ALA A 111 -21.26 9.64 8.77
C ALA A 111 -20.77 9.71 10.22
N VAL A 112 -19.75 10.52 10.54
CA VAL A 112 -19.02 10.41 11.81
C VAL A 112 -18.98 11.71 12.62
N GLU A 113 -19.21 11.57 13.93
CA GLU A 113 -19.39 12.69 14.86
C GLU A 113 -18.21 12.87 15.84
N SER A 114 -17.27 11.92 15.94
CA SER A 114 -16.11 12.02 16.86
C SER A 114 -14.80 11.49 16.28
N GLU A 115 -13.68 11.98 16.80
CA GLU A 115 -12.32 11.60 16.39
C GLU A 115 -12.07 10.11 16.52
N ARG A 116 -12.49 9.50 17.63
CA ARG A 116 -12.33 8.06 17.82
C ARG A 116 -13.12 7.24 16.81
N VAL A 117 -14.39 7.56 16.61
CA VAL A 117 -15.23 6.83 15.64
C VAL A 117 -14.66 7.00 14.24
N LEU A 118 -14.14 8.19 13.92
CA LEU A 118 -13.57 8.49 12.61
C LEU A 118 -12.30 7.66 12.40
N ALA A 119 -11.43 7.60 13.41
CA ALA A 119 -10.22 6.80 13.37
C ALA A 119 -10.54 5.31 13.22
N LEU A 120 -11.48 4.77 14.02
CA LEU A 120 -11.90 3.37 13.92
C LEU A 120 -12.53 3.05 12.57
N SER A 121 -13.37 3.94 12.03
CA SER A 121 -13.99 3.79 10.72
C SER A 121 -12.96 3.79 9.60
N LEU A 122 -12.00 4.72 9.60
CA LEU A 122 -10.96 4.82 8.57
C LEU A 122 -9.95 3.66 8.66
N VAL A 123 -9.57 3.24 9.87
CA VAL A 123 -8.74 2.04 10.10
C VAL A 123 -9.47 0.79 9.61
N GLY A 124 -10.73 0.59 10.00
CA GLY A 124 -11.53 -0.55 9.56
C GLY A 124 -11.74 -0.56 8.05
N ALA A 125 -12.06 0.59 7.46
CA ALA A 125 -12.22 0.73 6.01
C ALA A 125 -10.90 0.49 5.26
N SER A 126 -9.76 0.94 5.77
CA SER A 126 -8.44 0.67 5.20
C SER A 126 -8.14 -0.83 5.16
N ALA A 127 -8.41 -1.54 6.26
CA ALA A 127 -8.23 -2.98 6.33
C ALA A 127 -9.18 -3.73 5.39
N ALA A 128 -10.46 -3.35 5.35
CA ALA A 128 -11.44 -3.95 4.44
C ALA A 128 -11.09 -3.68 2.96
N LEU A 129 -10.67 -2.46 2.63
CA LEU A 129 -10.31 -2.09 1.27
C LEU A 129 -9.07 -2.84 0.79
N SER A 130 -8.04 -2.96 1.64
CA SER A 130 -6.82 -3.72 1.36
C SER A 130 -7.01 -5.25 1.35
N THR A 131 -8.16 -5.75 1.79
CA THR A 131 -8.55 -7.17 1.62
C THR A 131 -9.05 -7.43 0.19
N LEU A 132 -9.76 -6.45 -0.39
CA LEU A 132 -10.42 -6.57 -1.70
C LEU A 132 -9.53 -6.06 -2.84
N LEU A 133 -8.71 -5.06 -2.54
CA LEU A 133 -7.73 -4.43 -3.43
C LEU A 133 -6.33 -4.66 -2.85
N THR A 134 -5.30 -4.21 -3.56
CA THR A 134 -3.95 -4.20 -2.99
C THR A 134 -3.80 -3.13 -1.91
N ASN A 135 -2.95 -3.39 -0.91
CA ASN A 135 -2.55 -2.44 0.13
C ASN A 135 -2.16 -1.04 -0.41
N ASP A 136 -1.41 -0.98 -1.51
CA ASP A 136 -0.97 0.29 -2.10
C ASP A 136 -2.15 1.09 -2.66
N VAL A 137 -3.07 0.42 -3.36
CA VAL A 137 -4.28 1.06 -3.91
C VAL A 137 -5.21 1.52 -2.80
N ALA A 138 -5.34 0.73 -1.73
CA ALA A 138 -6.10 1.15 -0.56
C ALA A 138 -5.53 2.44 0.06
N LEU A 139 -4.20 2.57 0.17
CA LEU A 139 -3.56 3.81 0.65
C LEU A 139 -3.79 4.99 -0.29
N PHE A 140 -3.75 4.79 -1.61
CA PHE A 140 -4.04 5.86 -2.58
C PHE A 140 -5.46 6.41 -2.46
N VAL A 141 -6.39 5.65 -1.88
CA VAL A 141 -7.76 6.10 -1.62
C VAL A 141 -7.87 6.77 -0.26
N ILE A 142 -7.42 6.09 0.79
CA ILE A 142 -7.69 6.52 2.17
C ILE A 142 -6.77 7.67 2.60
N VAL A 143 -5.48 7.62 2.28
CA VAL A 143 -4.55 8.65 2.78
C VAL A 143 -4.88 10.05 2.26
N PRO A 144 -5.22 10.28 0.98
CA PRO A 144 -5.62 11.61 0.51
C PRO A 144 -6.90 12.11 1.16
N LEU A 145 -7.87 11.23 1.43
CA LEU A 145 -9.07 11.55 2.19
C LEU A 145 -8.70 12.04 3.60
N THR A 146 -7.84 11.29 4.29
CA THR A 146 -7.35 11.62 5.64
C THR A 146 -6.51 12.90 5.68
N VAL A 147 -5.69 13.15 4.65
CA VAL A 147 -4.96 14.42 4.50
C VAL A 147 -5.93 15.59 4.28
N GLY A 148 -7.00 15.40 3.51
CA GLY A 148 -8.03 16.43 3.28
C GLY A 148 -8.69 16.91 4.58
N LEU A 149 -8.83 16.02 5.56
CA LEU A 149 -9.41 16.35 6.86
C LEU A 149 -8.58 17.34 7.70
N ARG A 150 -7.30 17.54 7.35
CA ARG A 150 -6.40 18.46 8.06
C ARG A 150 -6.91 19.90 8.11
N HIS A 151 -7.69 20.30 7.10
CA HIS A 151 -8.23 21.65 6.98
C HIS A 151 -9.60 21.82 7.64
N VAL A 152 -10.28 20.70 7.94
CA VAL A 152 -11.66 20.69 8.42
C VAL A 152 -11.72 20.41 9.93
N ALA A 153 -10.73 19.67 10.47
CA ALA A 153 -10.70 19.30 11.87
C ALA A 153 -9.27 19.35 12.43
N ARG A 154 -9.14 19.67 13.73
CA ARG A 154 -7.87 19.58 14.47
C ARG A 154 -7.55 18.13 14.82
N LEU A 155 -7.33 17.31 13.80
CA LEU A 155 -7.01 15.89 13.94
C LEU A 155 -5.50 15.64 13.92
N PRO A 156 -4.99 14.64 14.65
CA PRO A 156 -3.63 14.16 14.50
C PRO A 156 -3.50 13.33 13.22
N VAL A 157 -3.65 13.97 12.05
CA VAL A 157 -3.66 13.36 10.71
C VAL A 157 -2.46 12.42 10.49
N THR A 158 -1.25 12.85 10.85
CA THR A 158 -0.05 12.01 10.74
C THR A 158 -0.19 10.71 11.53
N ARG A 159 -0.75 10.76 12.75
CA ARG A 159 -0.99 9.57 13.57
C ARG A 159 -2.04 8.68 12.92
N LEU A 160 -3.12 9.24 12.40
CA LEU A 160 -4.17 8.47 11.72
C LEU A 160 -3.62 7.73 10.48
N ILE A 161 -2.79 8.39 9.67
CA ILE A 161 -2.12 7.76 8.52
C ILE A 161 -1.20 6.60 8.96
N VAL A 162 -0.54 6.70 10.12
CA VAL A 162 0.24 5.59 10.68
C VAL A 162 -0.67 4.39 10.98
N PHE A 163 -1.81 4.61 11.61
CA PHE A 163 -2.77 3.54 11.90
C PHE A 163 -3.40 2.96 10.64
N GLU A 164 -3.64 3.77 9.60
CA GLU A 164 -4.07 3.32 8.27
C GLU A 164 -3.00 2.44 7.60
N ALA A 165 -1.72 2.80 7.71
CA ALA A 165 -0.61 1.99 7.22
C ALA A 165 -0.55 0.61 7.91
N LEU A 166 -0.76 0.56 9.23
CA LEU A 166 -0.90 -0.70 9.96
C LEU A 166 -2.15 -1.46 9.51
N ALA A 167 -3.26 -0.76 9.29
CA ALA A 167 -4.52 -1.36 8.87
C ALA A 167 -4.45 -2.01 7.50
N VAL A 168 -3.81 -1.37 6.51
CA VAL A 168 -3.67 -1.97 5.18
C VAL A 168 -2.77 -3.19 5.19
N ASN A 169 -1.73 -3.23 6.04
CA ASN A 169 -0.91 -4.42 6.21
C ASN A 169 -1.67 -5.55 6.91
N ALA A 170 -2.46 -5.24 7.96
CA ALA A 170 -3.27 -6.22 8.67
C ALA A 170 -4.41 -6.79 7.80
N GLY A 171 -5.14 -5.93 7.08
CA GLY A 171 -6.25 -6.32 6.22
C GLY A 171 -5.78 -7.10 5.00
N SER A 172 -4.73 -6.63 4.32
CA SER A 172 -4.21 -7.33 3.14
C SER A 172 -3.69 -8.73 3.40
N ALA A 173 -3.29 -9.04 4.64
CA ALA A 173 -2.89 -10.39 5.05
C ALA A 173 -4.01 -11.44 4.88
N LEU A 174 -5.28 -11.05 4.81
CA LEU A 174 -6.40 -11.98 4.77
C LEU A 174 -6.55 -12.73 3.45
N THR A 175 -6.25 -12.08 2.32
CA THR A 175 -6.50 -12.64 0.97
C THR A 175 -5.23 -12.70 0.15
N PRO A 176 -5.16 -13.61 -0.85
CA PRO A 176 -4.10 -13.60 -1.85
C PRO A 176 -4.01 -12.27 -2.63
N ILE A 177 -5.13 -11.57 -2.79
CA ILE A 177 -5.22 -10.31 -3.55
C ILE A 177 -4.57 -9.15 -2.82
N GLY A 178 -4.70 -9.13 -1.48
CA GLY A 178 -4.42 -7.95 -0.69
C GLY A 178 -2.97 -7.47 -0.79
N ASN A 179 -2.02 -8.39 -0.98
CA ASN A 179 -0.61 -8.03 -1.08
C ASN A 179 0.17 -9.07 -1.90
N PRO A 180 1.10 -8.64 -2.78
CA PRO A 180 1.92 -9.53 -3.57
C PRO A 180 2.60 -10.71 -2.85
N GLN A 181 3.07 -10.58 -1.60
CA GLN A 181 3.64 -11.76 -0.91
C GLN A 181 2.59 -12.84 -0.66
N ASN A 182 1.33 -12.47 -0.41
CA ASN A 182 0.27 -13.45 -0.19
C ASN A 182 -0.09 -14.14 -1.50
N LEU A 183 -0.10 -13.41 -2.61
CA LEU A 183 -0.35 -14.01 -3.92
C LEU A 183 0.72 -15.03 -4.28
N PHE A 184 2.00 -14.67 -4.06
CA PHE A 184 3.13 -15.58 -4.25
C PHE A 184 2.99 -16.83 -3.37
N LEU A 185 2.81 -16.65 -2.05
CA LEU A 185 2.70 -17.77 -1.11
C LEU A 185 1.46 -18.63 -1.37
N TRP A 186 0.36 -18.03 -1.81
CA TRP A 186 -0.84 -18.76 -2.21
C TRP A 186 -0.56 -19.70 -3.38
N HIS A 187 0.07 -19.21 -4.46
CA HIS A 187 0.47 -20.04 -5.60
C HIS A 187 1.42 -21.17 -5.20
N GLN A 188 2.40 -20.88 -4.33
CA GLN A 188 3.35 -21.89 -3.86
C GLN A 188 2.71 -22.92 -2.92
N SER A 189 1.69 -22.54 -2.15
CA SER A 189 1.01 -23.41 -1.19
C SER A 189 0.10 -24.46 -1.83
N GLY A 190 -0.39 -24.21 -3.06
CA GLY A 190 -1.40 -25.04 -3.70
C GLY A 190 -2.78 -25.03 -3.02
N LEU A 191 -3.00 -24.15 -2.04
CA LEU A 191 -4.30 -23.96 -1.40
C LEU A 191 -5.30 -23.32 -2.38
N SER A 192 -6.59 -23.62 -2.21
CA SER A 192 -7.62 -22.83 -2.87
C SER A 192 -7.67 -21.41 -2.29
N PHE A 193 -8.21 -20.46 -3.03
CA PHE A 193 -8.41 -19.08 -2.56
C PHE A 193 -9.11 -19.04 -1.20
N GLY A 194 -10.21 -19.79 -1.06
CA GLY A 194 -10.95 -19.90 0.20
C GLY A 194 -10.15 -20.61 1.30
N GLY A 195 -9.34 -21.61 0.95
CA GLY A 195 -8.44 -22.28 1.89
C GLY A 195 -7.37 -21.36 2.44
N PHE A 196 -6.76 -20.52 1.60
CA PHE A 196 -5.80 -19.50 2.03
C PHE A 196 -6.46 -18.47 2.95
N VAL A 197 -7.65 -17.97 2.59
CA VAL A 197 -8.40 -17.02 3.44
C VAL A 197 -8.72 -17.63 4.80
N TRP A 198 -9.16 -18.89 4.83
CA TRP A 198 -9.47 -19.59 6.07
C TRP A 198 -8.23 -19.79 6.94
N LEU A 199 -7.09 -20.09 6.33
CA LEU A 199 -5.81 -20.21 7.03
C LEU A 199 -5.36 -18.91 7.68
N MET A 200 -5.51 -17.79 6.97
CA MET A 200 -5.06 -16.46 7.42
C MET A 200 -6.05 -15.80 8.41
N ALA A 201 -7.33 -16.14 8.34
CA ALA A 201 -8.39 -15.47 9.09
C ALA A 201 -8.16 -15.37 10.62
N PRO A 202 -7.71 -16.42 11.34
CA PRO A 202 -7.48 -16.32 12.78
C PRO A 202 -6.37 -15.32 13.13
N MET A 203 -5.26 -15.35 12.39
CA MET A 203 -4.16 -14.39 12.58
C MET A 203 -4.64 -12.97 12.31
N VAL A 204 -5.34 -12.75 11.18
CA VAL A 204 -5.85 -11.42 10.83
C VAL A 204 -6.85 -10.92 11.86
N ALA A 205 -7.73 -11.78 12.39
CA ALA A 205 -8.66 -11.41 13.45
C ALA A 205 -7.92 -10.92 14.71
N LEU A 206 -6.84 -11.61 15.11
CA LEU A 206 -5.99 -11.19 16.24
C LEU A 206 -5.31 -9.84 15.96
N LEU A 207 -4.73 -9.67 14.78
CA LEU A 207 -4.07 -8.42 14.36
C LEU A 207 -5.05 -7.26 14.30
N MET A 208 -6.24 -7.48 13.74
CA MET A 208 -7.30 -6.47 13.65
C MET A 208 -7.85 -6.11 15.03
N LEU A 209 -8.06 -7.10 15.91
CA LEU A 209 -8.47 -6.82 17.29
C LEU A 209 -7.43 -5.97 18.01
N LEU A 210 -6.15 -6.35 17.93
CA LEU A 210 -5.05 -5.58 18.52
C LEU A 210 -5.02 -4.15 17.96
N LEU A 211 -5.19 -3.98 16.65
CA LEU A 211 -5.14 -2.68 15.99
C LEU A 211 -6.34 -1.80 16.36
N LEU A 212 -7.55 -2.35 16.42
CA LEU A 212 -8.74 -1.62 16.81
C LEU A 212 -8.68 -1.19 18.29
N VAL A 213 -8.17 -2.06 19.17
CA VAL A 213 -7.90 -1.72 20.58
C VAL A 213 -6.85 -0.61 20.69
N ALA A 214 -5.74 -0.73 19.95
CA ALA A 214 -4.72 0.32 19.93
C ALA A 214 -5.29 1.66 19.41
N THR A 215 -6.15 1.61 18.38
CA THR A 215 -6.83 2.79 17.82
C THR A 215 -7.75 3.42 18.86
N TRP A 216 -8.53 2.60 19.59
CA TRP A 216 -9.43 3.07 20.64
C TRP A 216 -8.72 3.91 21.70
N PHE A 217 -7.52 3.48 22.12
CA PHE A 217 -6.71 4.18 23.12
C PHE A 217 -5.89 5.34 22.54
N ALA A 218 -5.50 5.28 21.27
CA ALA A 218 -4.69 6.31 20.62
C ALA A 218 -5.48 7.57 20.22
N PHE A 219 -6.81 7.47 20.11
CA PHE A 219 -7.68 8.56 19.66
C PHE A 219 -8.79 8.88 20.70
N PRO A 220 -8.90 10.14 21.14
CA PRO A 220 -9.92 10.57 22.09
C PRO A 220 -11.32 10.66 21.44
N ALA A 221 -12.37 10.59 22.25
CA ALA A 221 -13.76 10.76 21.79
C ALA A 221 -14.18 12.25 21.72
N GLN A 222 -13.35 13.09 21.10
CA GLN A 222 -13.66 14.51 20.91
C GLN A 222 -14.62 14.68 19.73
N THR A 223 -15.63 15.54 19.87
CA THR A 223 -16.59 15.81 18.81
C THR A 223 -15.93 16.56 17.67
N ILE A 224 -16.27 16.18 16.43
CA ILE A 224 -15.78 16.83 15.23
C ILE A 224 -16.95 17.29 14.39
N HIS A 225 -16.89 18.51 13.90
CA HIS A 225 -17.79 18.99 12.86
C HIS A 225 -17.08 18.87 11.52
N VAL A 226 -17.25 17.72 10.86
CA VAL A 226 -16.73 17.53 9.51
C VAL A 226 -17.74 18.11 8.52
N HIS A 227 -17.40 19.23 7.88
CA HIS A 227 -18.11 19.71 6.70
C HIS A 227 -17.28 19.34 5.48
N SER A 228 -17.70 18.31 4.76
CA SER A 228 -17.06 17.88 3.51
C SER A 228 -17.55 18.78 2.38
N ASP A 229 -16.79 19.85 2.07
CA ASP A 229 -17.04 20.69 0.87
C ASP A 229 -16.35 20.13 -0.38
N VAL A 230 -16.23 18.79 -0.45
CA VAL A 230 -15.60 18.10 -1.58
C VAL A 230 -16.71 17.62 -2.51
N GLY A 231 -16.78 18.17 -3.72
CA GLY A 231 -17.74 17.76 -4.74
C GLY A 231 -17.77 16.23 -4.93
N ALA A 232 -18.96 15.69 -5.15
CA ALA A 232 -19.15 14.26 -5.35
C ALA A 232 -18.40 13.77 -6.60
N PRO A 233 -17.52 12.75 -6.49
CA PRO A 233 -16.83 12.18 -7.63
C PRO A 233 -17.83 11.61 -8.64
N GLU A 234 -17.55 11.76 -9.93
CA GLU A 234 -18.36 11.15 -10.97
C GLU A 234 -18.17 9.62 -10.99
N LEU A 235 -19.26 8.89 -10.71
CA LEU A 235 -19.27 7.43 -10.71
C LEU A 235 -19.45 6.88 -12.13
N HIS A 236 -18.40 6.27 -12.66
CA HIS A 236 -18.40 5.64 -13.97
C HIS A 236 -18.89 4.19 -13.88
N LYS A 237 -20.21 3.98 -13.70
CA LYS A 237 -20.83 2.65 -13.53
C LYS A 237 -20.50 1.66 -14.65
N ARG A 238 -20.34 2.16 -15.89
CA ARG A 238 -19.99 1.36 -17.08
C ARG A 238 -18.60 0.70 -16.98
N LEU A 239 -17.71 1.24 -16.15
CA LEU A 239 -16.41 0.66 -15.87
C LEU A 239 -16.42 -0.24 -14.62
N LEU A 240 -17.13 0.21 -13.58
CA LEU A 240 -17.21 -0.48 -12.30
C LEU A 240 -17.84 -1.88 -12.42
N LEU A 241 -18.99 -1.98 -13.09
CA LEU A 241 -19.76 -3.22 -13.12
C LEU A 241 -19.00 -4.35 -13.83
N PRO A 242 -18.41 -4.13 -15.02
CA PRO A 242 -17.56 -5.13 -15.66
C PRO A 242 -16.31 -5.46 -14.83
N ALA A 243 -15.66 -4.47 -14.21
CA ALA A 243 -14.49 -4.71 -13.37
C ALA A 243 -14.79 -5.66 -12.20
N LEU A 244 -15.87 -5.40 -11.46
CA LEU A 244 -16.31 -6.26 -10.36
C LEU A 244 -16.77 -7.64 -10.86
N ALA A 245 -17.49 -7.69 -11.98
CA ALA A 245 -17.95 -8.94 -12.56
C ALA A 245 -16.78 -9.83 -13.04
N LEU A 246 -15.69 -9.23 -13.52
CA LEU A 246 -14.51 -9.94 -14.01
C LEU A 246 -13.57 -10.42 -12.90
N TYR A 247 -13.66 -9.89 -11.67
CA TYR A 247 -12.88 -10.39 -10.53
C TYR A 247 -13.11 -11.87 -10.26
N VAL A 248 -14.36 -12.29 -10.16
CA VAL A 248 -14.73 -13.67 -9.83
C VAL A 248 -14.20 -14.69 -10.86
N PRO A 249 -14.49 -14.58 -12.17
CA PRO A 249 -13.96 -15.52 -13.15
C PRO A 249 -12.43 -15.47 -13.26
N PHE A 250 -11.81 -14.30 -13.09
CA PHE A 250 -10.35 -14.18 -13.07
C PHE A 250 -9.73 -14.98 -11.90
N LEU A 251 -10.27 -14.81 -10.69
CA LEU A 251 -9.83 -15.54 -9.51
C LEU A 251 -10.08 -17.03 -9.64
N LEU A 252 -11.25 -17.44 -10.16
CA LEU A 252 -11.58 -18.86 -10.37
C LEU A 252 -10.70 -19.55 -11.41
N LEU A 253 -10.20 -18.84 -12.42
CA LEU A 253 -9.25 -19.39 -13.39
C LEU A 253 -7.84 -19.45 -12.78
N THR A 254 -7.45 -18.41 -12.04
CA THR A 254 -6.17 -18.35 -11.33
C THR A 254 -6.05 -19.48 -10.29
N ASP A 255 -7.11 -19.68 -9.50
CA ASP A 255 -7.25 -20.74 -8.49
C ASP A 255 -7.14 -22.15 -9.09
N ARG A 256 -7.59 -22.32 -10.35
CA ARG A 256 -7.46 -23.58 -11.09
C ARG A 256 -6.11 -23.77 -11.78
N GLY A 257 -5.15 -22.85 -11.58
CA GLY A 257 -3.82 -22.92 -12.18
C GLY A 257 -3.73 -22.36 -13.60
N TYR A 258 -4.69 -21.53 -14.04
CA TYR A 258 -4.68 -20.90 -15.37
C TYR A 258 -4.53 -19.36 -15.34
N PRO A 259 -3.61 -18.76 -14.53
CA PRO A 259 -3.48 -17.30 -14.44
C PRO A 259 -3.09 -16.63 -15.76
N VAL A 260 -2.24 -17.29 -16.57
CA VAL A 260 -1.79 -16.74 -17.86
C VAL A 260 -2.95 -16.62 -18.86
N ALA A 261 -3.80 -17.65 -18.93
CA ALA A 261 -4.99 -17.63 -19.77
C ALA A 261 -6.03 -16.61 -19.26
N ALA A 262 -6.20 -16.52 -17.94
CA ALA A 262 -7.07 -15.54 -17.31
C ALA A 262 -6.62 -14.10 -17.64
N LEU A 263 -5.32 -13.82 -17.53
CA LEU A 263 -4.73 -12.55 -17.90
C LEU A 263 -4.92 -12.25 -19.39
N ALA A 264 -4.66 -13.21 -20.28
CA ALA A 264 -4.81 -13.01 -21.72
C ALA A 264 -6.25 -12.61 -22.08
N GLY A 265 -7.26 -13.32 -21.53
CA GLY A 265 -8.67 -12.97 -21.71
C GLY A 265 -9.00 -11.58 -21.18
N LEU A 266 -8.49 -11.24 -20.00
CA LEU A 266 -8.68 -9.92 -19.39
C LEU A 266 -8.09 -8.80 -20.26
N VAL A 267 -6.86 -8.97 -20.75
CA VAL A 267 -6.19 -8.00 -21.62
C VAL A 267 -6.99 -7.78 -22.91
N VAL A 268 -7.47 -8.85 -23.56
CA VAL A 268 -8.30 -8.73 -24.77
C VAL A 268 -9.58 -7.93 -24.50
N LEU A 269 -10.29 -8.24 -23.41
CA LEU A 269 -11.51 -7.52 -23.04
C LEU A 269 -11.26 -6.03 -22.80
N TYR A 270 -10.20 -5.69 -22.05
CA TYR A 270 -9.86 -4.29 -21.77
C TYR A 270 -9.27 -3.57 -22.98
N LEU A 271 -8.57 -4.24 -23.90
CA LEU A 271 -8.12 -3.65 -25.17
C LEU A 271 -9.31 -3.19 -26.02
N ILE A 272 -10.38 -3.98 -26.06
CA ILE A 272 -11.59 -3.67 -26.83
C ILE A 272 -12.44 -2.62 -26.12
N GLY A 273 -12.71 -2.78 -24.82
CA GLY A 273 -13.70 -1.99 -24.10
C GLY A 273 -13.16 -0.76 -23.36
N ALA A 274 -11.90 -0.78 -22.90
CA ALA A 274 -11.37 0.23 -21.99
C ALA A 274 -9.83 0.33 -22.01
N ARG A 275 -9.23 0.50 -23.19
CA ARG A 275 -7.75 0.53 -23.38
C ARG A 275 -7.01 1.54 -22.51
N TYR A 276 -7.70 2.60 -22.08
CA TYR A 276 -7.11 3.61 -21.19
C TYR A 276 -6.82 3.06 -19.79
N VAL A 277 -7.53 2.02 -19.34
CA VAL A 277 -7.23 1.35 -18.06
C VAL A 277 -5.87 0.69 -18.14
N LEU A 278 -5.61 -0.07 -19.21
CA LEU A 278 -4.32 -0.73 -19.44
C LEU A 278 -3.17 0.28 -19.50
N ALA A 279 -3.40 1.46 -20.09
CA ALA A 279 -2.40 2.53 -20.13
C ALA A 279 -2.08 3.14 -18.75
N ARG A 280 -2.98 3.01 -17.77
CA ARG A 280 -2.83 3.54 -16.41
C ARG A 280 -2.37 2.49 -15.38
N VAL A 281 -2.25 1.23 -15.78
CA VAL A 281 -1.71 0.18 -14.92
C VAL A 281 -0.23 0.45 -14.67
N ASP A 282 0.22 0.21 -13.43
CA ASP A 282 1.64 0.31 -13.07
C ASP A 282 2.40 -0.94 -13.54
N TRP A 283 2.77 -0.95 -14.82
CA TRP A 283 3.62 -2.00 -15.38
C TRP A 283 5.05 -1.98 -14.82
N GLY A 284 5.48 -0.85 -14.24
CA GLY A 284 6.77 -0.74 -13.58
C GLY A 284 6.85 -1.63 -12.34
N LEU A 285 5.76 -1.70 -11.56
CA LEU A 285 5.65 -2.59 -10.42
C LEU A 285 5.89 -4.06 -10.82
N LEU A 286 5.29 -4.54 -11.91
CA LEU A 286 5.52 -5.92 -12.39
C LEU A 286 6.98 -6.17 -12.77
N LEU A 287 7.65 -5.18 -13.37
CA LEU A 287 9.07 -5.29 -13.67
C LEU A 287 9.92 -5.38 -12.40
N VAL A 288 9.58 -4.64 -11.35
CA VAL A 288 10.21 -4.77 -10.03
C VAL A 288 10.03 -6.19 -9.48
N PHE A 289 8.85 -6.78 -9.61
CA PHE A 289 8.62 -8.19 -9.21
C PHE A 289 9.48 -9.17 -9.99
N VAL A 290 9.59 -9.01 -11.31
CA VAL A 290 10.44 -9.84 -12.16
C VAL A 290 11.91 -9.75 -11.72
N LEU A 291 12.42 -8.53 -11.53
CA LEU A 291 13.79 -8.31 -11.05
C LEU A 291 14.02 -8.91 -9.67
N MET A 292 13.09 -8.72 -8.75
CA MET A 292 13.16 -9.27 -7.41
C MET A 292 13.20 -10.81 -7.41
N PHE A 293 12.42 -11.49 -8.26
CA PHE A 293 12.51 -12.94 -8.40
C PHE A 293 13.89 -13.39 -8.88
N ILE A 294 14.44 -12.71 -9.88
CA ILE A 294 15.78 -13.01 -10.41
C ILE A 294 16.84 -12.76 -9.32
N ASP A 295 16.87 -11.56 -8.76
CA ASP A 295 17.89 -11.14 -7.82
C ASP A 295 17.87 -11.97 -6.55
N LEU A 296 16.70 -12.15 -5.93
CA LEU A 296 16.63 -12.86 -4.65
C LEU A 296 16.94 -14.34 -4.78
N ARG A 297 16.55 -15.00 -5.87
CA ARG A 297 16.94 -16.40 -6.11
C ARG A 297 18.42 -16.54 -6.45
N LEU A 298 19.04 -15.56 -7.10
CA LEU A 298 20.49 -15.54 -7.32
C LEU A 298 21.24 -15.28 -6.00
N VAL A 299 20.77 -14.33 -5.19
CA VAL A 299 21.30 -14.02 -3.86
C VAL A 299 21.17 -15.21 -2.93
N ALA A 300 20.04 -15.92 -2.97
CA ALA A 300 19.81 -17.15 -2.22
C ALA A 300 20.87 -18.22 -2.50
N GLN A 301 21.46 -18.24 -3.70
CA GLN A 301 22.48 -19.23 -4.06
C GLN A 301 23.90 -18.85 -3.63
N LEU A 302 24.12 -17.64 -3.10
CA LEU A 302 25.45 -17.18 -2.66
C LEU A 302 25.87 -17.92 -1.37
N GLU A 303 27.12 -18.38 -1.33
CA GLU A 303 27.70 -19.10 -0.17
C GLU A 303 27.44 -18.41 1.18
N PRO A 304 27.66 -17.08 1.34
CA PRO A 304 27.46 -16.43 2.63
C PRO A 304 25.98 -16.43 3.06
N VAL A 305 25.07 -16.26 2.10
CA VAL A 305 23.61 -16.24 2.36
C VAL A 305 23.15 -17.63 2.75
N ARG A 306 23.59 -18.66 2.02
CA ARG A 306 23.26 -20.05 2.31
C ARG A 306 23.77 -20.47 3.69
N HIS A 307 24.99 -20.09 4.05
CA HIS A 307 25.53 -20.35 5.38
C HIS A 307 24.75 -19.63 6.47
N ALA A 308 24.43 -18.34 6.27
CA ALA A 308 23.64 -17.55 7.22
C ALA A 308 22.25 -18.15 7.46
N LEU A 309 21.53 -18.53 6.40
CA LEU A 309 20.18 -19.09 6.51
C LEU A 309 20.19 -20.53 7.03
N ALA A 310 21.22 -21.33 6.74
CA ALA A 310 21.37 -22.67 7.32
C ALA A 310 21.53 -22.64 8.85
N MET A 311 22.20 -21.62 9.40
CA MET A 311 22.33 -21.45 10.85
C MET A 311 21.00 -21.16 11.57
N LEU A 312 19.97 -20.70 10.84
CA LEU A 312 18.67 -20.37 11.41
C LEU A 312 17.73 -21.57 11.55
N THR A 313 18.14 -22.77 11.10
CA THR A 313 17.35 -24.02 11.18
C THR A 313 15.87 -23.83 10.81
N LEU A 314 15.63 -23.27 9.63
CA LEU A 314 14.31 -22.89 9.09
C LEU A 314 13.31 -24.04 8.87
N ALA A 315 13.71 -25.28 9.17
CA ALA A 315 12.83 -26.43 9.25
C ALA A 315 11.94 -26.40 10.51
N GLU A 316 12.36 -25.69 11.55
CA GLU A 316 11.53 -25.50 12.75
C GLU A 316 10.57 -24.32 12.56
N PRO A 317 9.24 -24.51 12.73
CA PRO A 317 8.23 -23.46 12.57
C PRO A 317 8.52 -22.18 13.35
N THR A 318 8.96 -22.33 14.60
CA THR A 318 9.29 -21.18 15.47
C THR A 318 10.43 -20.36 14.90
N HIS A 319 11.48 -21.00 14.38
CA HIS A 319 12.61 -20.29 13.80
C HIS A 319 12.25 -19.62 12.48
N LEU A 320 11.48 -20.31 11.62
CA LEU A 320 10.97 -19.71 10.39
C LEU A 320 10.11 -18.47 10.67
N TYR A 321 9.26 -18.55 11.70
CA TYR A 321 8.41 -17.43 12.10
C TYR A 321 9.22 -16.19 12.49
N TRP A 322 10.20 -16.33 13.39
CA TRP A 322 11.02 -15.21 13.83
C TRP A 322 11.99 -14.73 12.74
N ALA A 323 12.54 -15.64 11.94
CA ALA A 323 13.38 -15.29 10.80
C ALA A 323 12.60 -14.48 9.75
N GLY A 324 11.35 -14.86 9.45
CA GLY A 324 10.49 -14.13 8.52
C GLY A 324 10.14 -12.72 8.99
N ILE A 325 9.85 -12.55 10.28
CA ILE A 325 9.64 -11.23 10.87
C ILE A 325 10.91 -10.39 10.76
N GLY A 326 12.05 -10.93 11.21
CA GLY A 326 13.32 -10.21 11.23
C GLY A 326 13.82 -9.83 9.83
N LEU A 327 13.74 -10.75 8.89
CA LEU A 327 14.13 -10.51 7.50
C LEU A 327 13.25 -9.45 6.84
N SER A 328 11.94 -9.47 7.10
CA SER A 328 11.01 -8.45 6.59
C SER A 328 11.41 -7.05 7.05
N GLN A 329 11.93 -6.88 8.28
CA GLN A 329 12.40 -5.56 8.75
C GLN A 329 13.57 -4.98 7.95
N VAL A 330 14.36 -5.85 7.31
CA VAL A 330 15.59 -5.47 6.60
C VAL A 330 15.34 -5.31 5.11
N ILE A 331 14.63 -6.26 4.49
CA ILE A 331 14.45 -6.30 3.03
C ILE A 331 12.99 -6.15 2.58
N SER A 332 12.05 -5.90 3.49
CA SER A 332 10.60 -5.89 3.26
C SER A 332 9.95 -7.27 3.12
N ASN A 333 8.67 -7.36 3.43
CA ASN A 333 7.88 -8.59 3.49
C ASN A 333 7.83 -9.38 2.16
N VAL A 334 7.75 -8.69 1.02
CA VAL A 334 7.70 -9.32 -0.30
C VAL A 334 9.04 -10.00 -0.65
N PRO A 335 10.20 -9.30 -0.64
CA PRO A 335 11.50 -9.94 -0.77
C PRO A 335 11.76 -11.04 0.26
N ALA A 336 11.36 -10.83 1.51
CA ALA A 336 11.54 -11.83 2.56
C ALA A 336 10.82 -13.15 2.22
N ALA A 337 9.58 -13.07 1.73
CA ALA A 337 8.82 -14.25 1.32
C ALA A 337 9.51 -15.03 0.19
N ILE A 338 9.99 -14.32 -0.85
CA ILE A 338 10.67 -14.95 -1.99
C ILE A 338 11.98 -15.59 -1.56
N LEU A 339 12.76 -14.94 -0.70
CA LEU A 339 14.03 -15.49 -0.21
C LEU A 339 13.81 -16.73 0.67
N LEU A 340 12.84 -16.68 1.58
CA LEU A 340 12.56 -17.79 2.50
C LEU A 340 11.96 -19.01 1.80
N ALA A 341 11.21 -18.80 0.72
CA ALA A 341 10.65 -19.86 -0.12
C ALA A 341 11.71 -20.79 -0.75
N GLU A 342 12.97 -20.33 -0.86
CA GLU A 342 14.08 -21.17 -1.33
C GLU A 342 14.61 -22.14 -0.25
N TYR A 343 14.24 -21.92 1.02
CA TYR A 343 14.81 -22.64 2.17
C TYR A 343 13.77 -23.38 3.01
N SER A 344 12.50 -22.98 2.95
CA SER A 344 11.42 -23.63 3.68
C SER A 344 10.14 -23.70 2.83
N HIS A 345 9.38 -24.78 3.02
CA HIS A 345 8.11 -25.05 2.35
C HIS A 345 6.94 -25.05 3.34
N ASP A 346 7.15 -24.59 4.58
CA ASP A 346 6.08 -24.35 5.55
C ASP A 346 5.37 -23.03 5.21
N TRP A 347 4.57 -23.08 4.14
CA TRP A 347 3.86 -21.93 3.58
C TRP A 347 2.94 -21.23 4.60
N PRO A 348 2.19 -21.95 5.47
CA PRO A 348 1.40 -21.32 6.52
C PRO A 348 2.24 -20.44 7.45
N VAL A 349 3.30 -21.00 8.02
CA VAL A 349 4.16 -20.27 8.97
C VAL A 349 4.85 -19.11 8.27
N MET A 350 5.32 -19.30 7.05
CA MET A 350 5.93 -18.24 6.26
C MET A 350 4.94 -17.09 6.00
N ALA A 351 3.70 -17.39 5.62
CA ALA A 351 2.66 -16.40 5.39
C ALA A 351 2.35 -15.59 6.66
N PHE A 352 2.30 -16.25 7.83
CA PHE A 352 2.15 -15.57 9.10
C PHE A 352 3.35 -14.67 9.41
N ALA A 353 4.56 -15.21 9.25
CA ALA A 353 5.81 -14.53 9.57
C ALA A 353 6.00 -13.23 8.77
N VAL A 354 5.84 -13.28 7.45
CA VAL A 354 6.04 -12.09 6.59
C VAL A 354 4.88 -11.10 6.69
N SER A 355 3.68 -11.57 7.04
CA SER A 355 2.54 -10.68 7.31
C SER A 355 2.75 -9.88 8.60
N VAL A 356 3.16 -10.55 9.69
CA VAL A 356 3.55 -9.87 10.93
C VAL A 356 4.80 -9.02 10.71
N GLY A 357 5.75 -9.50 9.90
CA GLY A 357 6.95 -8.77 9.50
C GLY A 357 6.68 -7.51 8.67
N GLY A 358 5.46 -7.33 8.14
CA GLY A 358 5.05 -6.08 7.51
C GLY A 358 4.92 -4.91 8.49
N PHE A 359 4.83 -5.20 9.80
CA PHE A 359 4.85 -4.22 10.88
C PHE A 359 6.28 -3.94 11.36
N GLY A 360 6.46 -2.88 12.15
CA GLY A 360 7.76 -2.54 12.76
C GLY A 360 8.45 -1.37 12.08
N PHE A 361 9.61 -1.58 11.47
CA PHE A 361 10.32 -0.53 10.76
C PHE A 361 9.58 -0.12 9.49
N MET A 362 9.77 1.13 9.06
CA MET A 362 9.18 1.62 7.82
C MET A 362 9.52 0.69 6.64
N VAL A 363 10.75 0.18 6.55
CA VAL A 363 11.20 -0.75 5.49
C VAL A 363 10.46 -2.10 5.51
N GLY A 364 9.86 -2.48 6.64
CA GLY A 364 9.10 -3.73 6.83
C GLY A 364 8.06 -4.04 5.76
N SER A 365 7.46 -2.99 5.18
CA SER A 365 6.48 -3.09 4.09
C SER A 365 6.53 -1.84 3.22
N LEU A 366 6.46 -2.00 1.90
CA LEU A 366 6.37 -0.87 0.96
C LEU A 366 5.19 0.07 1.26
N ALA A 367 4.07 -0.48 1.76
CA ALA A 367 2.90 0.29 2.17
C ALA A 367 3.24 1.33 3.25
N ASN A 368 4.14 1.02 4.19
CA ASN A 368 4.56 1.95 5.23
C ASN A 368 5.30 3.16 4.63
N LEU A 369 6.18 2.93 3.65
CA LEU A 369 6.91 4.01 2.96
C LEU A 369 5.94 4.89 2.18
N ILE A 370 5.00 4.28 1.46
CA ILE A 370 4.00 4.98 0.64
C ILE A 370 3.14 5.87 1.53
N ALA A 371 2.57 5.33 2.61
CA ALA A 371 1.75 6.09 3.55
C ALA A 371 2.50 7.29 4.14
N LEU A 372 3.75 7.10 4.59
CA LEU A 372 4.55 8.18 5.19
C LEU A 372 4.99 9.22 4.17
N ARG A 373 5.26 8.82 2.92
CA ARG A 373 5.54 9.76 1.82
C ARG A 373 4.31 10.62 1.51
N MET A 374 3.11 10.03 1.55
CA MET A 374 1.85 10.72 1.32
C MET A 374 1.43 11.64 2.47
N ALA A 375 1.83 11.33 3.71
CA ALA A 375 1.57 12.19 4.87
C ALA A 375 2.26 13.57 4.78
N ARG A 376 3.35 13.68 4.00
CA ARG A 376 4.12 14.92 3.79
C ARG A 376 4.56 15.60 5.10
N ASP A 377 4.83 14.82 6.14
CA ASP A 377 5.28 15.30 7.44
C ASP A 377 6.68 14.76 7.76
N LYS A 378 7.64 15.67 8.00
CA LYS A 378 9.04 15.33 8.28
C LYS A 378 9.21 14.51 9.56
N ARG A 379 8.26 14.58 10.49
CA ARG A 379 8.28 13.81 11.75
C ARG A 379 7.41 12.55 11.69
N ALA A 380 6.79 12.25 10.55
CA ALA A 380 5.93 11.08 10.38
C ALA A 380 6.67 9.77 10.72
N TRP A 381 7.95 9.67 10.37
CA TRP A 381 8.75 8.48 10.69
C TRP A 381 8.88 8.24 12.20
N LEU A 382 9.06 9.28 13.03
CA LEU A 382 9.15 9.12 14.49
C LEU A 382 7.81 8.63 15.06
N VAL A 383 6.72 9.26 14.62
CA VAL A 383 5.36 8.88 15.04
C VAL A 383 5.06 7.46 14.61
N PHE A 384 5.40 7.09 13.38
CA PHE A 384 5.22 5.74 12.85
C PHE A 384 5.88 4.71 13.77
N HIS A 385 7.18 4.85 13.98
CA HIS A 385 7.99 3.94 14.78
C HIS A 385 7.56 3.86 16.25
N ALA A 386 7.05 4.96 16.82
CA ALA A 386 6.52 4.97 18.18
C ALA A 386 5.28 4.08 18.35
N TYR A 387 4.48 3.86 17.30
CA TYR A 387 3.32 2.97 17.33
C TYR A 387 3.60 1.60 16.69
N SER A 388 4.35 1.56 15.60
CA SER A 388 4.58 0.35 14.81
C SER A 388 5.51 -0.66 15.47
N MET A 389 6.53 -0.22 16.22
CA MET A 389 7.44 -1.14 16.93
C MET A 389 6.77 -1.83 18.13
N PRO A 390 6.06 -1.12 19.03
CA PRO A 390 5.26 -1.78 20.06
C PRO A 390 4.17 -2.68 19.47
N PHE A 391 3.53 -2.25 18.38
CA PHE A 391 2.53 -3.06 17.69
C PHE A 391 3.15 -4.34 17.12
N LEU A 392 4.33 -4.27 16.48
CA LEU A 392 5.05 -5.44 16.01
C LEU A 392 5.36 -6.40 17.15
N ALA A 393 5.90 -5.90 18.28
CA ALA A 393 6.24 -6.75 19.42
C ALA A 393 5.01 -7.49 19.97
N ALA A 394 3.89 -6.78 20.12
CA ALA A 394 2.63 -7.37 20.56
C ALA A 394 2.05 -8.37 19.54
N ALA A 395 2.03 -8.00 18.26
CA ALA A 395 1.57 -8.85 17.16
C ALA A 395 2.41 -10.14 17.06
N ALA A 396 3.74 -10.01 17.09
CA ALA A 396 4.67 -11.12 17.01
C ALA A 396 4.48 -12.10 18.17
N GLY A 397 4.34 -11.59 19.39
CA GLY A 397 4.10 -12.40 20.58
C GLY A 397 2.73 -13.09 20.58
N ILE A 398 1.65 -12.37 20.27
CA ILE A 398 0.28 -12.92 20.26
C ILE A 398 0.13 -14.00 19.20
N VAL A 399 0.64 -13.76 17.98
CA VAL A 399 0.56 -14.75 16.89
C VAL A 399 1.45 -15.96 17.18
N SER A 400 2.65 -15.75 17.75
CA SER A 400 3.51 -16.87 18.19
C SER A 400 2.83 -17.72 19.26
N LEU A 401 2.19 -17.10 20.25
CA LEU A 401 1.44 -17.80 21.29
C LEU A 401 0.24 -18.56 20.69
N TRP A 402 -0.52 -17.93 19.80
CA TRP A 402 -1.64 -18.56 19.12
C TRP A 402 -1.20 -19.79 18.32
N MET A 403 -0.09 -19.70 17.58
CA MET A 403 0.48 -20.83 16.85
C MET A 403 0.89 -21.96 17.80
N ALA A 404 1.57 -21.64 18.91
CA ALA A 404 1.98 -22.63 19.90
C ALA A 404 0.81 -23.33 20.59
N LEU A 405 -0.31 -22.62 20.79
CA LEU A 405 -1.54 -23.19 21.34
C LEU A 405 -2.32 -24.03 20.34
N SER A 406 -2.29 -23.65 19.05
CA SER A 406 -3.00 -24.36 17.98
C SER A 406 -2.27 -25.60 17.47
N ALA A 407 -0.97 -25.74 17.80
CA ALA A 407 -0.15 -26.91 17.48
C ALA A 407 -0.26 -28.04 18.52
N ARG A 408 -1.02 -27.82 19.61
CA ARG A 408 -1.36 -28.82 20.63
C ARG A 408 -2.76 -29.36 20.37
#